data_AF-A0A4V1LFG7-F1
#
_entry.id   AF-A0A4V1LFG7-F1
#
_cell.length_a   1.000
_cell.length_b   1.000
_cell.length_c   1.000
_cell.angle_alpha   90.00
_cell.angle_beta   90.00
_cell.angle_gamma   90.00
#
_symmetry.space_group_name_H-M   'P 1'
#
loop_
_entity.id
_entity.type
_entity.pdbx_description
1 polymer ?
#
loop_
_entity_poly.entity_id
_entity_poly.type
_entity_poly.pdbx_seq_one_letter_code
_entity_poly.pdbx_strand_id
1 'polypeptide(L)'
;MKNNSVVIENHYQQLNPFQGLVIYRPVDPTNRKPVGIVLMHSDEAYYGFIPAPELAQRGYTVFTAAVKRSEETLDQKILDVKAVVDYVKQDDAIKKFLLLGHSGGATLLSAYQAIAENGAHIFQTERQVVKLTDVGDLTPADGVMFLDSNFGNGVMELLSLDPGLTEGDSARYLNPKFDLTSPENGWCGDHGEYSSAFIRAYQQAQAERQQKLVDDALARLNAIEAGQGKFKDDEPLTIVGGPAVCAVQ
;
A
#
# COMPACT_ATOMS: atom_id res chain seq x y z
N MET A 1 -17.26 7.97 -29.99
CA MET A 1 -17.89 8.77 -28.91
C MET A 1 -17.55 10.23 -29.18
N LYS A 2 -18.53 11.14 -29.22
CA LYS A 2 -18.22 12.57 -29.43
C LYS A 2 -17.47 13.08 -28.18
N ASN A 3 -16.23 13.51 -28.35
CA ASN A 3 -15.41 14.18 -27.34
C ASN A 3 -16.03 15.54 -27.01
N ASN A 4 -17.09 15.57 -26.19
CA ASN A 4 -17.36 16.75 -25.39
C ASN A 4 -16.41 16.68 -24.19
N SER A 5 -15.16 17.12 -24.39
CA SER A 5 -14.19 17.20 -23.31
C SER A 5 -14.68 18.25 -22.31
N VAL A 6 -15.14 17.79 -21.14
CA VAL A 6 -15.45 18.69 -20.02
C VAL A 6 -14.16 19.36 -19.59
N VAL A 7 -14.15 20.69 -19.53
CA VAL A 7 -12.99 21.45 -19.03
C VAL A 7 -12.89 21.22 -17.52
N ILE A 8 -11.71 20.82 -17.06
CA ILE A 8 -11.42 20.55 -15.65
C ILE A 8 -10.47 21.59 -15.07
N GLU A 9 -10.55 21.76 -13.76
CA GLU A 9 -9.57 22.48 -12.94
C GLU A 9 -8.90 21.54 -11.95
N ASN A 10 -7.75 21.94 -11.42
CA ASN A 10 -7.17 21.35 -10.22
C ASN A 10 -6.85 22.44 -9.18
N HIS A 11 -7.01 22.09 -7.91
CA HIS A 11 -6.72 22.97 -6.78
C HIS A 11 -5.99 22.20 -5.69
N TYR A 12 -4.85 22.74 -5.24
CA TYR A 12 -4.13 22.22 -4.09
C TYR A 12 -4.70 22.80 -2.79
N GLN A 13 -5.00 21.93 -1.82
CA GLN A 13 -5.41 22.32 -0.48
C GLN A 13 -4.51 21.61 0.53
N GLN A 14 -3.90 22.39 1.42
CA GLN A 14 -3.17 21.83 2.55
C GLN A 14 -4.16 21.30 3.60
N LEU A 15 -3.97 20.07 4.08
CA LEU A 15 -4.75 19.50 5.21
C LEU A 15 -4.03 19.69 6.53
N ASN A 16 -2.73 19.41 6.54
CA ASN A 16 -1.87 19.53 7.71
C ASN A 16 -0.41 19.79 7.27
N PRO A 17 0.56 19.99 8.19
CA PRO A 17 1.93 20.33 7.83
C PRO A 17 2.64 19.32 6.91
N PHE A 18 2.20 18.06 6.89
CA PHE A 18 2.85 16.97 6.16
C PHE A 18 1.96 16.33 5.10
N GLN A 19 0.74 16.84 4.90
CA GLN A 19 -0.24 16.26 3.99
C GLN A 19 -1.02 17.35 3.26
N GLY A 20 -1.09 17.21 1.94
CA GLY A 20 -1.93 18.01 1.07
C GLY A 20 -2.85 17.14 0.22
N LEU A 21 -3.77 17.81 -0.47
CA LEU A 21 -4.67 17.19 -1.42
C LEU A 21 -4.71 18.00 -2.72
N VAL A 22 -4.85 17.33 -3.85
CA VAL A 22 -5.19 17.97 -5.13
C VAL A 22 -6.59 17.52 -5.54
N ILE A 23 -7.50 18.50 -5.66
CA ILE A 23 -8.88 18.30 -6.09
C ILE A 23 -8.94 18.49 -7.59
N TYR A 24 -9.39 17.47 -8.32
CA TYR A 24 -9.72 17.55 -9.73
C TYR A 24 -11.23 17.56 -9.91
N ARG A 25 -11.77 18.51 -10.70
CA ARG A 25 -13.22 18.57 -10.97
C ARG A 25 -13.54 19.38 -12.22
N PRO A 26 -14.73 19.19 -12.82
CA PRO A 26 -15.26 20.11 -13.83
C PRO A 26 -15.28 21.57 -13.37
N VAL A 27 -14.87 22.49 -14.26
CA VAL A 27 -14.97 23.94 -14.01
C VAL A 27 -16.43 24.36 -13.86
N ASP A 28 -17.27 23.96 -14.81
CA ASP A 28 -18.71 24.21 -14.76
C ASP A 28 -19.40 23.27 -13.75
N PRO A 29 -19.99 23.81 -12.66
CA PRO A 29 -20.65 23.00 -11.63
C PRO A 29 -21.80 22.14 -12.15
N THR A 30 -22.44 22.50 -13.26
CA THR A 30 -23.55 21.71 -13.84
C THR A 30 -23.08 20.37 -14.40
N ASN A 31 -21.78 20.23 -14.68
CA ASN A 31 -21.16 18.97 -15.10
C ASN A 31 -20.67 18.11 -13.91
N ARG A 32 -20.78 18.61 -12.68
CA ARG A 32 -20.33 17.89 -11.48
C ARG A 32 -21.40 16.90 -11.03
N LYS A 33 -21.01 15.64 -10.98
CA LYS A 33 -21.79 14.59 -10.33
C LYS A 33 -21.66 14.74 -8.81
N PRO A 34 -22.70 14.38 -8.04
CA PRO A 34 -22.65 14.42 -6.58
C PRO A 34 -21.87 13.23 -5.99
N VAL A 35 -20.75 12.86 -6.64
CA VAL A 35 -19.93 11.70 -6.30
C VAL A 35 -18.46 12.12 -6.22
N GLY A 36 -17.88 11.92 -5.04
CA GLY A 36 -16.46 12.12 -4.77
C GLY A 36 -15.67 10.82 -4.96
N ILE A 37 -14.41 10.92 -5.36
CA ILE A 37 -13.50 9.77 -5.46
C ILE A 37 -12.21 10.11 -4.73
N VAL A 38 -11.89 9.37 -3.68
CA VAL A 38 -10.63 9.50 -2.94
C VAL A 38 -9.61 8.53 -3.54
N LEU A 39 -8.42 9.05 -3.84
CA LEU A 39 -7.34 8.32 -4.51
C LEU A 39 -6.03 8.58 -3.77
N MET A 40 -5.47 7.54 -3.16
CA MET A 40 -4.24 7.61 -2.37
C MET A 40 -3.40 6.35 -2.61
N HIS A 41 -2.09 6.49 -2.55
CA HIS A 41 -1.15 5.38 -2.57
C HIS A 41 -0.50 5.20 -1.20
N SER A 42 -0.06 3.98 -0.89
CA SER A 42 0.61 3.67 0.38
C SER A 42 1.97 4.34 0.54
N ASP A 43 2.65 4.64 -0.57
CA ASP A 43 4.07 5.01 -0.57
C ASP A 43 4.42 6.16 -1.52
N GLU A 44 3.44 6.69 -2.28
CA GLU A 44 3.69 7.73 -3.29
C GLU A 44 2.63 8.84 -3.25
N ALA A 45 2.99 10.03 -3.74
CA ALA A 45 2.06 11.14 -3.88
C ALA A 45 1.31 11.07 -5.21
N TYR A 46 -0.01 10.90 -5.15
CA TYR A 46 -0.85 10.72 -6.35
C TYR A 46 -1.40 12.03 -6.94
N TYR A 47 -0.76 13.16 -6.65
CA TYR A 47 -1.21 14.48 -7.06
C TYR A 47 -1.39 14.65 -8.58
N GLY A 48 -0.72 13.86 -9.42
CA GLY A 48 -0.84 13.89 -10.88
C GLY A 48 -1.25 12.55 -11.51
N PHE A 49 -1.79 11.61 -10.72
CA PHE A 49 -2.07 10.27 -11.23
C PHE A 49 -3.21 10.29 -12.25
N ILE A 50 -2.99 9.64 -13.40
CA ILE A 50 -3.83 9.73 -14.62
C ILE A 50 -5.34 9.54 -14.37
N PRO A 51 -5.81 8.61 -13.51
CA PRO A 51 -7.24 8.48 -13.23
C PRO A 51 -7.91 9.75 -12.73
N ALA A 52 -7.20 10.65 -12.04
CA ALA A 52 -7.79 11.84 -11.47
C ALA A 52 -8.31 12.84 -12.53
N PRO A 53 -7.51 13.35 -13.47
CA PRO A 53 -8.01 14.20 -14.54
C PRO A 53 -9.01 13.48 -15.45
N GLU A 54 -8.83 12.17 -15.71
CA GLU A 54 -9.73 11.40 -16.56
C GLU A 54 -11.13 11.23 -15.96
N LEU A 55 -11.21 10.92 -14.67
CA LEU A 55 -12.50 10.81 -13.96
C LEU A 55 -13.14 12.19 -13.79
N ALA A 56 -12.35 13.25 -13.56
CA ALA A 56 -12.87 14.60 -13.52
C ALA A 56 -13.51 15.05 -14.84
N GLN A 57 -12.91 14.70 -15.99
CA GLN A 57 -13.52 14.95 -17.31
C GLN A 57 -14.85 14.20 -17.51
N ARG A 58 -15.11 13.15 -16.71
CA ARG A 58 -16.36 12.36 -16.71
C ARG A 58 -17.37 12.83 -15.65
N GLY A 59 -17.10 13.98 -15.03
CA GLY A 59 -17.99 14.68 -14.11
C GLY A 59 -17.74 14.43 -12.63
N TYR A 60 -16.77 13.60 -12.25
CA TYR A 60 -16.51 13.30 -10.83
C TYR A 60 -15.63 14.38 -10.17
N THR A 61 -15.79 14.58 -8.86
CA THR A 61 -14.79 15.30 -8.07
C THR A 61 -13.81 14.29 -7.51
N VAL A 62 -12.53 14.40 -7.88
CA VAL A 62 -11.49 13.47 -7.44
C VAL A 62 -10.55 14.16 -6.45
N PHE A 63 -10.34 13.54 -5.31
CA PHE A 63 -9.45 13.99 -4.25
C PHE A 63 -8.23 13.08 -4.25
N THR A 64 -7.11 13.60 -4.71
CA THR A 64 -5.83 12.90 -4.63
C THR A 64 -5.05 13.40 -3.43
N ALA A 65 -4.41 12.49 -2.70
CA ALA A 65 -3.56 12.85 -1.57
C ALA A 65 -2.36 11.90 -1.47
N ALA A 66 -1.44 12.25 -0.59
CA ALA A 66 -0.36 11.38 -0.15
C ALA A 66 -0.60 10.95 1.31
N VAL A 67 -0.01 9.84 1.72
CA VAL A 67 0.32 9.64 3.15
C VAL A 67 1.40 10.65 3.54
N LYS A 68 1.50 10.99 4.83
CA LYS A 68 2.49 11.95 5.31
C LYS A 68 3.91 11.45 5.08
N ARG A 69 4.13 10.15 5.31
CA ARG A 69 5.43 9.48 5.12
C ARG A 69 5.22 8.04 4.67
N SER A 70 6.08 7.54 3.80
CA SER A 70 5.96 6.18 3.26
C SER A 70 6.40 5.11 4.25
N GLU A 71 7.25 5.45 5.21
CA GLU A 71 7.74 4.56 6.27
C GLU A 71 6.78 4.42 7.47
N GLU A 72 5.70 5.21 7.52
CA GLU A 72 4.71 5.15 8.61
C GLU A 72 4.00 3.80 8.68
N THR A 73 3.57 3.45 9.89
CA THR A 73 2.82 2.22 10.14
C THR A 73 1.44 2.26 9.48
N LEU A 74 0.80 1.10 9.34
CA LEU A 74 -0.52 1.02 8.71
C LEU A 74 -1.55 1.91 9.44
N ASP A 75 -1.59 1.89 10.76
CA ASP A 75 -2.48 2.72 11.58
C ASP A 75 -2.30 4.23 11.33
N GLN A 76 -1.06 4.70 11.20
CA GLN A 76 -0.77 6.10 10.87
C GLN A 76 -1.25 6.45 9.46
N LYS A 77 -1.00 5.57 8.48
CA LYS A 77 -1.52 5.73 7.11
C LYS A 77 -3.06 5.68 7.06
N ILE A 78 -3.71 4.90 7.91
CA ILE A 78 -5.19 4.89 8.05
C ILE A 78 -5.70 6.25 8.55
N LEU A 79 -5.02 6.86 9.51
CA LEU A 79 -5.36 8.21 9.99
C LEU A 79 -5.16 9.28 8.92
N ASP A 80 -4.18 9.10 8.03
CA ASP A 80 -3.98 9.98 6.87
C ASP A 80 -5.12 9.86 5.86
N VAL A 81 -5.62 8.65 5.60
CA VAL A 81 -6.83 8.45 4.78
C VAL A 81 -8.03 9.08 5.48
N LYS A 82 -8.16 8.92 6.80
CA LYS A 82 -9.22 9.55 7.59
C LYS A 82 -9.25 11.07 7.41
N ALA A 83 -8.10 11.74 7.48
CA ALA A 83 -8.02 13.18 7.30
C ALA A 83 -8.58 13.64 5.94
N VAL A 84 -8.33 12.86 4.87
CA VAL A 84 -8.86 13.14 3.53
C VAL A 84 -10.35 12.86 3.47
N VAL A 85 -10.83 11.75 4.04
CA VAL A 85 -12.26 11.43 4.09
C VAL A 85 -13.04 12.48 4.87
N ASP A 86 -12.55 12.89 6.05
CA ASP A 86 -13.17 13.93 6.87
C ASP A 86 -13.24 15.28 6.12
N TYR A 87 -12.25 15.58 5.27
CA TYR A 87 -12.31 16.74 4.36
C TYR A 87 -13.39 16.59 3.28
N VAL A 88 -13.45 15.43 2.60
CA VAL A 88 -14.48 15.15 1.57
C VAL A 88 -15.90 15.28 2.15
N LYS A 89 -16.11 14.85 3.39
CA LYS A 89 -17.41 14.91 4.07
C LYS A 89 -17.88 16.32 4.40
N GLN A 90 -17.01 17.34 4.32
CA GLN A 90 -17.39 18.75 4.50
C GLN A 90 -18.00 19.37 3.23
N ASP A 91 -17.86 18.74 2.07
CA ASP A 91 -18.43 19.23 0.81
C ASP A 91 -19.88 18.76 0.63
N ASP A 92 -20.83 19.67 0.87
CA ASP A 92 -22.27 19.40 0.72
C ASP A 92 -22.68 18.99 -0.70
N ALA A 93 -21.87 19.26 -1.73
CA ALA A 93 -22.16 18.82 -3.10
C ALA A 93 -21.92 17.30 -3.27
N ILE A 94 -21.12 16.68 -2.41
CA ILE A 94 -20.78 15.27 -2.46
C ILE A 94 -21.82 14.47 -1.66
N LYS A 95 -22.65 13.69 -2.36
CA LYS A 95 -23.69 12.84 -1.74
C LYS A 95 -23.23 11.41 -1.54
N LYS A 96 -22.25 10.96 -2.33
CA LYS A 96 -21.56 9.68 -2.17
C LYS A 96 -20.08 9.86 -2.39
N PHE A 97 -19.25 9.05 -1.74
CA PHE A 97 -17.83 8.99 -2.04
C PHE A 97 -17.33 7.56 -2.19
N LEU A 98 -16.37 7.37 -3.09
CA LEU A 98 -15.74 6.09 -3.38
C LEU A 98 -14.26 6.15 -3.04
N LEU A 99 -13.68 5.03 -2.64
CA LEU A 99 -12.23 4.87 -2.56
C LEU A 99 -11.73 4.18 -3.83
N LEU A 100 -10.74 4.78 -4.49
CA LEU A 100 -10.06 4.18 -5.64
C LEU A 100 -8.66 3.75 -5.22
N GLY A 101 -8.47 2.44 -5.09
CA GLY A 101 -7.19 1.81 -4.82
C GLY A 101 -6.47 1.40 -6.09
N HIS A 102 -5.20 1.77 -6.20
CA HIS A 102 -4.28 1.28 -7.24
C HIS A 102 -2.98 0.79 -6.62
N SER A 103 -2.44 -0.34 -7.09
CA SER A 103 -1.20 -0.93 -6.57
C SER A 103 -1.25 -1.08 -5.03
N GLY A 104 -0.27 -0.54 -4.29
CA GLY A 104 -0.26 -0.52 -2.82
C GLY A 104 -1.36 0.35 -2.20
N GLY A 105 -1.87 1.33 -2.94
CA GLY A 105 -3.05 2.11 -2.56
C GLY A 105 -4.32 1.27 -2.42
N ALA A 106 -4.43 0.16 -3.15
CA ALA A 106 -5.54 -0.77 -2.98
C ALA A 106 -5.47 -1.51 -1.63
N THR A 107 -4.27 -1.91 -1.19
CA THR A 107 -4.08 -2.43 0.17
C THR A 107 -4.51 -1.40 1.22
N LEU A 108 -4.02 -0.15 1.11
CA LEU A 108 -4.31 0.90 2.07
C LEU A 108 -5.81 1.22 2.17
N LEU A 109 -6.45 1.46 1.02
CA LEU A 109 -7.84 1.91 0.99
C LEU A 109 -8.84 0.77 1.29
N SER A 110 -8.50 -0.47 0.95
CA SER A 110 -9.32 -1.63 1.38
C SER A 110 -9.19 -1.89 2.88
N ALA A 111 -8.00 -1.72 3.47
CA ALA A 111 -7.82 -1.79 4.92
C ALA A 111 -8.62 -0.70 5.63
N TYR A 112 -8.57 0.54 5.13
CA TYR A 112 -9.40 1.64 5.65
C TYR A 112 -10.88 1.29 5.63
N GLN A 113 -11.40 0.84 4.48
CA GLN A 113 -12.81 0.49 4.35
C GLN A 113 -13.19 -0.64 5.31
N ALA A 114 -12.36 -1.69 5.42
CA ALA A 114 -12.63 -2.81 6.30
C ALA A 114 -12.70 -2.38 7.78
N ILE A 115 -11.80 -1.49 8.21
CA ILE A 115 -11.82 -0.91 9.56
C ILE A 115 -13.02 0.01 9.74
N ALA A 116 -13.39 0.80 8.75
CA ALA A 116 -14.55 1.70 8.85
C ALA A 116 -15.88 0.96 8.95
N GLU A 117 -16.01 -0.20 8.31
CA GLU A 117 -17.23 -1.02 8.33
C GLU A 117 -17.32 -1.92 9.57
N ASN A 118 -16.18 -2.40 10.09
CA ASN A 118 -16.16 -3.46 11.11
C ASN A 118 -15.46 -3.04 12.41
N GLY A 119 -14.74 -1.92 12.43
CA GLY A 119 -13.91 -1.47 13.55
C GLY A 119 -12.50 -2.07 13.54
N ALA A 120 -11.57 -1.44 14.26
CA ALA A 120 -10.14 -1.80 14.30
C ALA A 120 -9.86 -3.22 14.82
N HIS A 121 -10.80 -3.79 15.60
CA HIS A 121 -10.64 -5.10 16.23
C HIS A 121 -10.39 -6.25 15.25
N ILE A 122 -10.78 -6.11 13.98
CA ILE A 122 -10.52 -7.12 12.93
C ILE A 122 -9.02 -7.29 12.64
N PHE A 123 -8.18 -6.30 13.00
CA PHE A 123 -6.72 -6.32 12.89
C PHE A 123 -6.01 -6.40 14.26
N GLN A 124 -6.75 -6.69 15.33
CA GLN A 124 -6.22 -6.82 16.69
C GLN A 124 -6.28 -8.26 17.20
N THR A 125 -6.31 -9.24 16.29
CA THR A 125 -6.39 -10.67 16.62
C THR A 125 -4.99 -11.29 16.72
N GLU A 126 -4.91 -12.50 17.27
CA GLU A 126 -3.65 -13.28 17.32
C GLU A 126 -3.14 -13.72 15.93
N ARG A 127 -3.90 -13.46 14.85
CA ARG A 127 -3.43 -13.73 13.47
C ARG A 127 -2.48 -12.65 12.96
N GLN A 128 -2.45 -11.48 13.59
CA GLN A 128 -1.55 -10.39 13.22
C GLN A 128 -0.27 -10.46 14.05
N VAL A 129 0.89 -10.42 13.38
CA VAL A 129 2.20 -10.33 14.05
C VAL A 129 2.33 -9.00 14.78
N VAL A 130 1.91 -7.91 14.13
CA VAL A 130 1.79 -6.57 14.72
C VAL A 130 0.32 -6.17 14.69
N LYS A 131 -0.25 -5.93 15.87
CA LYS A 131 -1.66 -5.56 16.02
C LYS A 131 -1.86 -4.08 15.70
N LEU A 132 -2.96 -3.76 15.02
CA LEU A 132 -3.30 -2.36 14.74
C LEU A 132 -3.59 -1.62 16.05
N THR A 133 -3.08 -0.40 16.20
CA THR A 133 -3.46 0.49 17.30
C THR A 133 -4.90 0.98 17.13
N ASP A 134 -5.44 1.66 18.15
CA ASP A 134 -6.74 2.31 18.03
C ASP A 134 -6.63 3.53 17.09
N VAL A 135 -7.42 3.51 16.01
CA VAL A 135 -7.49 4.57 15.01
C VAL A 135 -8.78 5.40 15.12
N GLY A 136 -9.61 5.13 16.14
CA GLY A 136 -10.88 5.80 16.37
C GLY A 136 -11.93 5.56 15.28
N ASP A 137 -12.97 6.40 15.28
CA ASP A 137 -14.08 6.27 14.35
C ASP A 137 -13.71 6.70 12.92
N LEU A 138 -13.95 5.81 11.97
CA LEU A 138 -13.75 6.04 10.54
C LEU A 138 -15.10 6.12 9.82
N THR A 139 -15.18 6.92 8.76
CA THR A 139 -16.40 6.99 7.93
C THR A 139 -16.26 6.01 6.77
N PRO A 140 -17.14 4.99 6.65
CA PRO A 140 -17.07 4.07 5.52
C PRO A 140 -17.46 4.78 4.22
N ALA A 141 -16.78 4.42 3.12
CA ALA A 141 -17.15 4.86 1.79
C ALA A 141 -18.39 4.13 1.27
N ASP A 142 -19.06 4.73 0.28
CA ASP A 142 -20.21 4.13 -0.41
C ASP A 142 -19.80 3.01 -1.37
N GLY A 143 -18.50 2.85 -1.62
CA GLY A 143 -17.94 1.78 -2.42
C GLY A 143 -16.44 1.89 -2.62
N VAL A 144 -15.85 0.80 -3.09
CA VAL A 144 -14.43 0.69 -3.41
C VAL A 144 -14.24 0.29 -4.88
N MET A 145 -13.19 0.83 -5.49
CA MET A 145 -12.77 0.53 -6.85
C MET A 145 -11.29 0.13 -6.82
N PHE A 146 -10.94 -0.97 -7.49
CA PHE A 146 -9.57 -1.47 -7.54
C PHE A 146 -9.04 -1.48 -8.97
N LEU A 147 -7.86 -0.91 -9.17
CA LEU A 147 -7.11 -0.91 -10.43
C LEU A 147 -5.74 -1.53 -10.17
N ASP A 148 -5.42 -2.66 -10.81
CA ASP A 148 -4.10 -3.32 -10.64
C ASP A 148 -3.69 -3.45 -9.16
N SER A 149 -4.56 -4.10 -8.37
CA SER A 149 -4.44 -4.17 -6.92
C SER A 149 -3.31 -5.08 -6.49
N ASN A 150 -2.51 -4.63 -5.53
CA ASN A 150 -1.66 -5.53 -4.74
C ASN A 150 -2.52 -6.49 -3.90
N PHE A 151 -1.95 -7.65 -3.55
CA PHE A 151 -2.60 -8.65 -2.67
C PHE A 151 -2.47 -8.35 -1.17
N GLY A 152 -1.92 -7.18 -0.81
CA GLY A 152 -1.55 -6.82 0.55
C GLY A 152 -0.04 -6.74 0.75
N ASN A 153 0.43 -5.85 1.62
CA ASN A 153 1.85 -5.55 1.78
C ASN A 153 2.66 -6.79 2.19
N GLY A 154 2.16 -7.60 3.13
CA GLY A 154 2.87 -8.81 3.55
C GLY A 154 2.99 -9.88 2.46
N VAL A 155 1.98 -10.02 1.59
CA VAL A 155 2.05 -10.94 0.44
C VAL A 155 3.01 -10.41 -0.61
N MET A 156 2.95 -9.12 -0.92
CA MET A 156 3.85 -8.50 -1.88
C MET A 156 5.31 -8.55 -1.44
N GLU A 157 5.58 -8.39 -0.13
CA GLU A 157 6.92 -8.56 0.44
C GLU A 157 7.43 -9.98 0.22
N LEU A 158 6.64 -11.00 0.61
CA LEU A 158 6.96 -12.41 0.41
C LEU A 158 7.28 -12.72 -1.06
N LEU A 159 6.43 -12.25 -1.97
CA LEU A 159 6.58 -12.49 -3.41
C LEU A 159 7.83 -11.79 -3.98
N SER A 160 8.32 -10.74 -3.32
CA SER A 160 9.50 -9.97 -3.72
C SER A 160 10.80 -10.52 -3.13
N LEU A 161 10.74 -11.47 -2.19
CA LEU A 161 11.94 -12.09 -1.63
C LEU A 161 12.57 -13.05 -2.64
N ASP A 162 13.85 -12.87 -2.94
CA ASP A 162 14.65 -13.86 -3.66
C ASP A 162 15.04 -15.03 -2.71
N PRO A 163 14.54 -16.27 -2.92
CA PRO A 163 14.89 -17.42 -2.08
C PRO A 163 16.30 -17.96 -2.36
N GLY A 164 16.95 -17.51 -3.43
CA GLY A 164 18.36 -17.78 -3.75
C GLY A 164 19.34 -17.19 -2.75
N LEU A 165 18.91 -16.20 -1.97
CA LEU A 165 19.69 -15.58 -0.90
C LEU A 165 19.56 -16.38 0.40
N THR A 166 20.48 -17.31 0.62
CA THR A 166 20.41 -18.23 1.76
C THR A 166 21.00 -17.64 3.05
N GLU A 167 21.97 -16.71 2.99
CA GLU A 167 22.61 -16.13 4.18
C GLU A 167 23.17 -14.71 3.97
N GLY A 168 23.02 -13.85 4.99
CA GLY A 168 23.86 -12.66 5.20
C GLY A 168 23.42 -11.36 4.55
N ASP A 169 24.32 -10.37 4.68
CA ASP A 169 24.25 -9.00 4.17
C ASP A 169 24.76 -8.89 2.71
N SER A 170 24.84 -10.01 1.98
CA SER A 170 25.49 -10.08 0.67
C SER A 170 24.64 -10.76 -0.39
N ALA A 171 24.42 -10.05 -1.50
CA ALA A 171 23.83 -10.60 -2.73
C ALA A 171 24.89 -11.13 -3.73
N ARG A 172 26.13 -11.35 -3.28
CA ARG A 172 27.23 -11.78 -4.18
C ARG A 172 27.07 -13.20 -4.71
N TYR A 173 26.40 -14.05 -3.95
CA TYR A 173 26.21 -15.46 -4.30
C TYR A 173 24.73 -15.80 -4.15
N LEU A 174 24.11 -16.14 -5.27
CA LEU A 174 22.74 -16.65 -5.32
C LEU A 174 22.78 -18.15 -5.50
N ASN A 175 21.89 -18.86 -4.82
CA ASN A 175 21.73 -20.29 -5.05
C ASN A 175 21.16 -20.52 -6.46
N PRO A 176 21.92 -21.13 -7.39
CA PRO A 176 21.48 -21.29 -8.79
C PRO A 176 20.24 -22.17 -8.91
N LYS A 177 19.92 -22.99 -7.88
CA LYS A 177 18.66 -23.74 -7.80
C LYS A 177 17.41 -22.87 -7.88
N PHE A 178 17.53 -21.58 -7.53
CA PHE A 178 16.40 -20.63 -7.54
C PHE A 178 16.58 -19.49 -8.55
N ASP A 179 17.58 -19.57 -9.44
CA ASP A 179 17.75 -18.58 -10.50
C ASP A 179 16.63 -18.69 -11.53
N LEU A 180 15.72 -17.71 -11.54
CA LEU A 180 14.61 -17.62 -12.49
C LEU A 180 15.08 -17.43 -13.94
N THR A 181 16.30 -16.95 -14.17
CA THR A 181 16.85 -16.74 -15.51
C THR A 181 17.64 -17.94 -16.05
N SER A 182 17.76 -19.02 -15.26
CA SER A 182 18.43 -20.24 -15.68
C SER A 182 17.54 -21.08 -16.60
N PRO A 183 18.04 -21.48 -17.79
CA PRO A 183 17.33 -22.42 -18.65
C PRO A 183 17.05 -23.78 -17.98
N GLU A 184 17.91 -24.19 -17.05
CA GLU A 184 17.73 -25.45 -16.29
C GLU A 184 16.50 -25.41 -15.37
N ASN A 185 16.11 -24.21 -14.93
CA ASN A 185 14.96 -23.99 -14.06
C ASN A 185 13.66 -23.73 -14.84
N GLY A 186 13.75 -23.41 -16.13
CA GLY A 186 12.60 -23.16 -17.02
C GLY A 186 12.60 -21.80 -17.72
N TRP A 187 13.70 -21.04 -17.72
CA TRP A 187 13.80 -19.81 -18.50
C TRP A 187 13.94 -20.10 -20.01
N CYS A 188 13.08 -19.50 -20.82
CA CYS A 188 13.06 -19.69 -22.28
C CYS A 188 13.67 -18.52 -23.06
N GLY A 189 14.13 -17.47 -22.39
CA GLY A 189 14.80 -16.30 -22.99
C GLY A 189 14.01 -15.00 -22.88
N ASP A 190 12.71 -15.04 -23.14
CA ASP A 190 11.78 -13.89 -23.04
C ASP A 190 10.64 -14.12 -22.04
N HIS A 191 10.40 -15.38 -21.64
CA HIS A 191 9.45 -15.78 -20.61
C HIS A 191 9.94 -17.03 -19.87
N GLY A 192 9.27 -17.38 -18.77
CA GLY A 192 9.54 -18.58 -18.00
C GLY A 192 8.45 -19.64 -18.16
N GLU A 193 8.84 -20.87 -18.45
CA GLU A 193 8.02 -22.08 -18.43
C GLU A 193 8.45 -22.97 -17.26
N TYR A 194 8.16 -22.51 -16.04
CA TYR A 194 8.59 -23.22 -14.83
C TYR A 194 7.74 -24.45 -14.56
N SER A 195 8.41 -25.57 -14.26
CA SER A 195 7.70 -26.79 -13.83
C SER A 195 6.96 -26.55 -12.50
N SER A 196 5.83 -27.25 -12.29
CA SER A 196 5.11 -27.15 -11.02
C SER A 196 5.96 -27.59 -9.82
N ALA A 197 6.95 -28.46 -10.03
CA ALA A 197 7.89 -28.86 -8.99
C ALA A 197 8.84 -27.71 -8.60
N PHE A 198 9.37 -26.99 -9.60
CA PHE A 198 10.19 -25.79 -9.38
C PHE A 198 9.39 -24.70 -8.66
N ILE A 199 8.18 -24.38 -9.13
CA ILE A 199 7.33 -23.35 -8.51
C ILE A 199 7.10 -23.65 -7.03
N ARG A 200 6.74 -24.90 -6.68
CA ARG A 200 6.54 -25.30 -5.28
C ARG A 200 7.83 -25.17 -4.45
N ALA A 201 8.96 -25.60 -4.99
CA ALA A 201 10.24 -25.51 -4.30
C ALA A 201 10.67 -24.04 -4.09
N TYR A 202 10.44 -23.19 -5.07
CA TYR A 202 10.73 -21.76 -5.02
C TYR A 202 9.86 -21.06 -3.95
N GLN A 203 8.54 -21.27 -3.99
CA GLN A 203 7.61 -20.69 -3.02
C GLN A 203 7.85 -21.19 -1.59
N GLN A 204 8.19 -22.47 -1.42
CA GLN A 204 8.55 -23.03 -0.12
C GLN A 204 9.80 -22.32 0.43
N ALA A 205 10.82 -22.12 -0.40
CA ALA A 205 12.04 -21.43 0.02
C ALA A 205 11.80 -19.93 0.30
N GLN A 206 10.91 -19.26 -0.43
CA GLN A 206 10.47 -17.89 -0.11
C GLN A 206 9.81 -17.83 1.27
N ALA A 207 8.91 -18.77 1.56
CA ALA A 207 8.21 -18.83 2.84
C ALA A 207 9.17 -19.12 4.01
N GLU A 208 10.10 -20.05 3.84
CA GLU A 208 11.14 -20.36 4.84
C GLU A 208 12.02 -19.13 5.13
N ARG A 209 12.41 -18.40 4.08
CA ARG A 209 13.18 -17.15 4.21
C ARG A 209 12.39 -16.07 4.93
N GLN A 210 11.12 -15.86 4.56
CA GLN A 210 10.24 -14.91 5.24
C GLN A 210 10.09 -15.25 6.72
N GLN A 211 9.90 -16.53 7.06
CA GLN A 211 9.77 -16.95 8.45
C GLN A 211 11.03 -16.62 9.26
N LYS A 212 12.22 -16.90 8.71
CA LYS A 212 13.49 -16.53 9.36
C LYS A 212 13.62 -15.02 9.57
N LEU A 213 13.25 -14.21 8.58
CA LEU A 213 13.27 -12.74 8.69
C LEU A 213 12.30 -12.23 9.76
N VAL A 214 11.11 -12.82 9.86
CA VAL A 214 10.12 -12.49 10.88
C VAL A 214 10.61 -12.89 12.26
N ASP A 215 11.18 -14.08 12.42
CA ASP A 215 11.75 -14.56 13.69
C ASP A 215 12.89 -13.65 14.15
N ASP A 216 13.79 -13.26 13.24
CA ASP A 216 14.88 -12.33 13.51
C ASP A 216 14.33 -10.95 13.94
N ALA A 217 13.35 -10.40 13.21
CA ALA A 217 12.72 -9.12 13.55
C ALA A 217 12.02 -9.15 14.91
N LEU A 218 11.27 -10.21 15.22
CA LEU A 218 10.63 -10.39 16.52
C LEU A 218 11.65 -10.53 17.66
N ALA A 219 12.76 -11.23 17.41
CA ALA A 219 13.84 -11.32 18.39
C ALA A 219 14.48 -9.94 18.66
N ARG A 220 14.62 -9.10 17.63
CA ARG A 220 15.09 -7.71 17.80
C ARG A 220 14.07 -6.86 18.57
N LEU A 221 12.79 -6.92 18.19
CA LEU A 221 11.71 -6.19 18.86
C LEU A 221 11.65 -6.52 20.36
N ASN A 222 11.65 -7.82 20.71
CA ASN A 222 11.67 -8.26 22.10
C ASN A 222 12.89 -7.73 22.89
N ALA A 223 14.05 -7.61 22.23
CA ALA A 223 15.24 -7.05 22.86
C ALA A 223 15.09 -5.53 23.12
N ILE A 224 14.53 -4.78 22.17
CA ILE A 224 14.23 -3.34 22.31
C ILE A 224 13.27 -3.14 23.50
N GLU A 225 12.14 -3.84 23.52
CA GLU A 225 11.13 -3.71 24.57
C GLU A 225 11.67 -4.06 25.97
N ALA A 226 12.62 -5.01 26.04
CA ALA A 226 13.30 -5.37 27.27
C ALA A 226 14.42 -4.37 27.69
N GLY A 227 14.66 -3.31 26.92
CA GLY A 227 15.76 -2.36 27.15
C GLY A 227 17.15 -2.94 26.87
N GLN A 228 17.21 -4.05 26.13
CA GLN A 228 18.43 -4.77 25.72
C GLN A 228 18.76 -4.57 24.23
N GLY A 229 17.98 -3.71 23.55
CA GLY A 229 18.25 -3.28 22.19
C GLY A 229 19.60 -2.58 22.06
N LYS A 230 20.16 -2.62 20.85
CA LYS A 230 21.30 -1.78 20.43
C LYS A 230 20.91 -0.30 20.39
N PHE A 231 19.62 -0.02 20.15
CA PHE A 231 19.02 1.30 20.12
C PHE A 231 17.88 1.38 21.15
N LYS A 232 17.48 2.61 21.51
CA LYS A 232 16.48 2.84 22.56
C LYS A 232 15.04 2.71 22.06
N ASP A 233 14.85 2.90 20.77
CA ASP A 233 13.57 2.97 20.06
C ASP A 233 13.60 2.00 18.87
N ASP A 234 14.27 2.36 17.78
CA ASP A 234 14.20 1.61 16.53
C ASP A 234 15.57 1.00 16.17
N GLU A 235 15.55 -0.20 15.60
CA GLU A 235 16.76 -0.81 15.02
C GLU A 235 16.66 -0.94 13.50
N PRO A 236 17.75 -0.65 12.76
CA PRO A 236 17.76 -0.88 11.32
C PRO A 236 17.72 -2.38 11.01
N LEU A 237 16.84 -2.77 10.08
CA LEU A 237 16.75 -4.12 9.52
C LEU A 237 16.96 -4.08 8.01
N THR A 238 18.12 -4.59 7.58
CA THR A 238 18.43 -4.70 6.14
C THR A 238 17.94 -6.04 5.62
N ILE A 239 17.00 -6.02 4.68
CA ILE A 239 16.55 -7.20 3.93
C ILE A 239 17.21 -7.18 2.55
N VAL A 240 18.33 -7.88 2.41
CA VAL A 240 19.05 -7.94 1.13
C VAL A 240 18.20 -8.62 0.07
N GLY A 241 18.07 -8.06 -1.13
CA GLY A 241 17.23 -8.65 -2.19
C GLY A 241 15.76 -8.80 -1.80
N GLY A 242 15.28 -7.92 -0.90
CA GLY A 242 13.87 -7.56 -0.77
C GLY A 242 13.60 -6.20 -1.42
N PRO A 243 12.33 -5.78 -1.51
CA PRO A 243 11.92 -4.53 -2.15
C PRO A 243 12.23 -3.28 -1.29
N ALA A 244 12.59 -3.43 -0.01
CA ALA A 244 12.75 -2.30 0.90
C ALA A 244 13.88 -2.49 1.95
N VAL A 245 14.32 -1.36 2.52
CA VAL A 245 15.05 -1.31 3.80
C VAL A 245 14.01 -1.04 4.90
N CYS A 246 14.01 -1.84 5.96
CA CYS A 246 13.03 -1.76 7.03
C CYS A 246 13.65 -1.24 8.34
N ALA A 247 12.81 -0.76 9.24
CA ALA A 247 13.15 -0.58 10.65
C ALA A 247 12.32 -1.55 11.49
N VAL A 248 12.90 -2.07 12.57
CA VAL A 248 12.16 -2.77 13.63
C VAL A 248 11.76 -1.70 14.63
N GLN A 249 10.44 -1.55 14.80
CA GLN A 249 9.79 -0.57 15.68
C GLN A 249 8.83 -1.29 16.62
#